data_AF-A0A6I2VF59-F1
#
_entry.id   AF-A0A6I2VF59-F1
#
_cell.length_a   1.000
_cell.length_b   1.000
_cell.length_c   1.000
_cell.angle_alpha   90.00
_cell.angle_beta   90.00
_cell.angle_gamma   90.00
#
_symmetry.space_group_name_H-M   'P 1'
#
loop_
_entity.id
_entity.type
_entity.pdbx_description
1 polymer ?
#
loop_
_entity_poly.entity_id
_entity_poly.type
_entity_poly.pdbx_seq_one_letter_code
_entity_poly.pdbx_strand_id
1 'polypeptide(L)'
;MTDVVMNDAERDALISIVVRGMARGEVTPEQQALADASLLLVKGPIIMPLPAGTALVGEMLCLAPDAPQRERVTSTFHRFLPVNRQLRDLCTAWQCRPDGSVNDHSDAGYDAEIRDRLDDIDESVAPLLKRFAEDIPRMSAYRERLTSALANLDEGDNAWFASPLIDSYHTVWMHLHQELLLTIGMSRADDEALEEQLVSGSNG
;
A
#
# COMPACT_ATOMS: atom_id res chain seq x y z
N MET A 1 -18.47 19.48 -11.30
CA MET A 1 -18.18 18.70 -10.08
C MET A 1 -18.87 19.39 -8.93
N THR A 2 -19.72 18.67 -8.20
CA THR A 2 -20.33 19.20 -6.98
C THR A 2 -19.19 19.46 -5.99
N ASP A 3 -18.99 20.71 -5.57
CA ASP A 3 -18.07 21.03 -4.48
C ASP A 3 -18.61 20.38 -3.20
N VAL A 4 -18.20 19.14 -2.94
CA VAL A 4 -18.44 18.50 -1.65
C VAL A 4 -17.58 19.24 -0.65
N VAL A 5 -18.21 20.12 0.13
CA VAL A 5 -17.56 20.79 1.24
C VAL A 5 -17.26 19.74 2.31
N MET A 6 -15.98 19.48 2.54
CA MET A 6 -15.49 18.44 3.43
C MET A 6 -14.43 19.01 4.36
N ASN A 7 -14.53 18.71 5.65
CA ASN A 7 -13.53 19.11 6.63
C ASN A 7 -12.27 18.20 6.57
N ASP A 8 -11.21 18.58 7.27
CA ASP A 8 -9.94 17.85 7.20
C ASP A 8 -10.05 16.40 7.74
N ALA A 9 -10.86 16.17 8.78
CA ALA A 9 -11.05 14.83 9.35
C ALA A 9 -11.85 13.91 8.41
N GLU A 10 -12.88 14.42 7.74
CA GLU A 10 -13.60 13.71 6.69
C GLU A 10 -12.68 13.41 5.50
N ARG A 11 -11.81 14.36 5.12
CA ARG A 11 -10.83 14.16 4.04
C ARG A 11 -9.86 13.03 4.38
N ASP A 12 -9.29 13.05 5.58
CA ASP A 12 -8.36 12.03 6.04
C ASP A 12 -9.04 10.66 6.16
N ALA A 13 -10.28 10.61 6.66
CA ALA A 13 -11.07 9.39 6.71
C ALA A 13 -11.33 8.82 5.31
N LEU A 14 -11.73 9.65 4.34
CA LEU A 14 -11.99 9.20 2.98
C LEU A 14 -10.70 8.68 2.30
N ILE A 15 -9.59 9.41 2.42
CA ILE A 15 -8.28 9.00 1.91
C ILE A 15 -7.89 7.64 2.51
N SER A 16 -8.02 7.48 3.83
CA SER A 16 -7.69 6.24 4.52
C SER A 16 -8.51 5.06 4.00
N ILE A 17 -9.84 5.22 3.84
CA ILE A 17 -10.70 4.14 3.33
C ILE A 17 -10.41 3.81 1.87
N VAL A 18 -10.16 4.80 1.01
CA VAL A 18 -9.84 4.57 -0.41
C VAL A 18 -8.49 3.86 -0.55
N VAL A 19 -7.45 4.28 0.19
CA VAL A 19 -6.13 3.65 0.17
C VAL A 19 -6.19 2.22 0.70
N ARG A 20 -6.99 1.97 1.75
CA ARG A 20 -7.18 0.63 2.33
C ARG A 20 -8.10 -0.27 1.52
N GLY A 21 -8.94 0.29 0.65
CA GLY A 21 -10.00 -0.42 -0.08
C GLY A 21 -11.18 -0.88 0.79
N MET A 22 -10.98 -1.08 2.10
CA MET A 22 -12.03 -1.30 3.09
C MET A 22 -11.55 -0.96 4.49
N ALA A 23 -12.51 -0.71 5.40
CA ALA A 23 -12.28 -0.79 6.83
C ALA A 23 -13.35 -1.65 7.50
N ARG A 24 -13.03 -2.11 8.71
CA ARG A 24 -13.95 -2.85 9.57
C ARG A 24 -13.98 -2.21 10.95
N GLY A 25 -15.17 -1.98 11.50
CA GLY A 25 -15.32 -1.46 12.87
C GLY A 25 -16.58 -0.64 13.06
N GLU A 26 -16.58 0.13 14.15
CA GLU A 26 -17.60 1.15 14.40
C GLU A 26 -17.42 2.32 13.43
N VAL A 27 -18.53 2.82 12.90
CA VAL A 27 -18.55 3.93 11.95
C VAL A 27 -18.36 5.24 12.71
N THR A 28 -17.33 6.01 12.37
CA THR A 28 -17.12 7.33 12.98
C THR A 28 -18.10 8.36 12.42
N PRO A 29 -18.33 9.50 13.11
CA PRO A 29 -19.17 10.57 12.58
C PRO A 29 -18.75 11.05 11.19
N GLU A 30 -17.44 11.14 10.93
CA GLU A 30 -16.88 11.54 9.64
C GLU A 30 -17.20 10.50 8.56
N GLN A 31 -17.04 9.21 8.86
CA GLN A 31 -17.38 8.12 7.95
C GLN A 31 -18.88 8.07 7.65
N GLN A 32 -19.71 8.37 8.65
CA GLN A 32 -21.16 8.47 8.44
C GLN A 32 -21.51 9.66 7.53
N ALA A 33 -20.91 10.83 7.74
CA ALA A 33 -21.12 11.99 6.87
C ALA A 33 -20.69 11.70 5.41
N LEU A 34 -19.57 11.00 5.22
CA LEU A 34 -19.11 10.55 3.90
C LEU A 34 -20.06 9.52 3.25
N ALA A 35 -20.67 8.65 4.06
CA ALA A 35 -21.67 7.70 3.58
C ALA A 35 -22.97 8.42 3.17
N ASP A 36 -23.43 9.40 3.95
CA ASP A 36 -24.58 10.24 3.63
C ASP A 36 -24.34 11.05 2.33
N ALA A 37 -23.09 11.43 2.08
CA ALA A 37 -22.63 12.07 0.85
C ALA A 37 -22.43 11.09 -0.34
N SER A 38 -22.74 9.80 -0.18
CA SER A 38 -22.55 8.75 -1.21
C SER A 38 -21.10 8.57 -1.67
N LEU A 39 -20.12 8.86 -0.81
CA LEU A 39 -18.70 8.64 -1.06
C LEU A 39 -18.21 7.31 -0.48
N LEU A 40 -18.86 6.84 0.59
CA LEU A 40 -18.63 5.54 1.22
C LEU A 40 -19.91 4.69 1.24
N LEU A 41 -19.73 3.37 1.26
CA LEU A 41 -20.77 2.41 1.58
C LEU A 41 -20.52 1.85 2.97
N VAL A 42 -21.54 1.86 3.82
CA VAL A 42 -21.55 1.20 5.12
C VAL A 42 -22.50 0.01 5.07
N LYS A 43 -22.00 -1.18 5.40
CA LYS A 43 -22.77 -2.44 5.49
C LYS A 43 -22.41 -3.19 6.76
N GLY A 44 -23.18 -2.94 7.83
CA GLY A 44 -22.86 -3.47 9.16
C GLY A 44 -21.51 -2.93 9.61
N PRO A 45 -20.54 -3.79 10.01
CA PRO A 45 -19.22 -3.33 10.43
C PRO A 45 -18.28 -3.04 9.25
N ILE A 46 -18.71 -3.21 8.00
CA ILE A 46 -17.85 -3.06 6.81
C ILE A 46 -18.08 -1.70 6.18
N ILE A 47 -17.00 -1.00 5.91
CA ILE A 47 -16.97 0.31 5.25
C ILE A 47 -16.11 0.18 3.99
N MET A 48 -16.64 0.60 2.85
CA MET A 48 -15.95 0.51 1.56
C MET A 48 -16.07 1.83 0.78
N PRO A 49 -15.07 2.19 -0.04
CA PRO A 49 -15.19 3.33 -0.91
C PRO A 49 -16.20 3.07 -2.03
N LEU A 50 -16.99 4.07 -2.37
CA LEU A 50 -17.78 4.08 -3.60
C LEU A 50 -16.96 4.64 -4.77
N PRO A 51 -17.38 4.44 -6.04
CA PRO A 51 -16.68 5.00 -7.19
C PRO A 51 -16.48 6.52 -7.11
N ALA A 52 -17.48 7.25 -6.61
CA ALA A 52 -17.38 8.70 -6.42
C ALA A 52 -16.31 9.09 -5.38
N GLY A 53 -16.25 8.39 -4.24
CA GLY A 53 -15.21 8.60 -3.23
C GLY A 53 -13.82 8.27 -3.75
N THR A 54 -13.70 7.18 -4.53
CA THR A 54 -12.44 6.77 -5.16
C THR A 54 -11.95 7.81 -6.17
N ALA A 55 -12.83 8.30 -7.04
CA ALA A 55 -12.50 9.34 -8.01
C ALA A 55 -12.07 10.63 -7.33
N LEU A 56 -12.81 11.05 -6.29
CA LEU A 56 -12.50 12.26 -5.53
C LEU A 56 -11.12 12.18 -4.85
N VAL A 57 -10.78 11.05 -4.23
CA VAL A 57 -9.43 10.85 -3.65
C VAL A 57 -8.35 10.80 -4.73
N GLY A 58 -8.64 10.21 -5.88
CA GLY A 58 -7.74 10.24 -7.04
C GLY A 58 -7.41 11.67 -7.45
N GLU A 59 -8.42 12.55 -7.55
CA GLU A 59 -8.23 13.97 -7.83
C GLU A 59 -7.48 14.70 -6.71
N MET A 60 -7.79 14.40 -5.43
CA MET A 60 -7.14 15.04 -4.27
C MET A 60 -5.66 14.70 -4.16
N LEU A 61 -5.27 13.46 -4.45
CA LEU A 61 -3.90 12.98 -4.25
C LEU A 61 -3.01 13.14 -5.48
N CYS A 62 -3.60 13.17 -6.68
CA CYS A 62 -2.83 13.23 -7.92
C CYS A 62 -2.04 14.54 -8.01
N LEU A 63 -0.73 14.42 -8.20
CA LEU A 63 0.14 15.56 -8.44
C LEU A 63 -0.26 16.24 -9.75
N ALA A 64 -0.36 17.57 -9.73
CA ALA A 64 -0.62 18.34 -10.94
C ALA A 64 0.42 18.00 -12.05
N PRO A 65 0.03 17.95 -13.34
CA PRO A 65 0.95 17.60 -14.42
C PRO A 65 2.21 18.47 -14.51
N ASP A 66 2.13 19.72 -14.07
CA ASP A 66 3.21 20.71 -14.05
C ASP A 66 3.92 20.82 -12.69
N ALA A 67 3.53 20.00 -11.70
CA ALA A 67 4.16 19.99 -10.39
C ALA A 67 5.64 19.54 -10.49
N PRO A 68 6.62 20.34 -10.03
CA PRO A 68 8.04 19.99 -10.13
C PRO A 68 8.42 18.66 -9.45
N GLN A 69 7.69 18.27 -8.41
CA GLN A 69 7.91 17.00 -7.71
C GLN A 69 7.39 15.77 -8.47
N ARG A 70 6.50 15.93 -9.47
CA ARG A 70 5.91 14.81 -10.20
C ARG A 70 6.97 13.94 -10.87
N GLU A 71 7.93 14.56 -11.55
CA GLU A 71 9.03 13.84 -12.21
C GLU A 71 9.90 13.07 -11.21
N ARG A 72 10.22 13.68 -10.06
CA ARG A 72 11.02 13.04 -9.00
C ARG A 72 10.31 11.84 -8.37
N VAL A 73 9.02 11.99 -8.08
CA VAL A 73 8.18 10.91 -7.54
C VAL A 73 8.04 9.79 -8.56
N THR A 74 7.75 10.08 -9.83
CA THR A 74 7.66 9.06 -10.89
C THR A 74 8.99 8.33 -11.09
N SER A 75 10.12 9.04 -11.10
CA SER A 75 11.45 8.42 -11.20
C SER A 75 11.75 7.49 -10.01
N THR A 76 11.36 7.88 -8.79
CA THR A 76 11.48 7.03 -7.60
C THR A 76 10.53 5.83 -7.66
N PHE A 77 9.32 6.02 -8.18
CA PHE A 77 8.34 4.96 -8.41
C PHE A 77 8.84 3.89 -9.38
N HIS A 78 9.51 4.27 -10.47
CA HIS A 78 10.11 3.30 -11.38
C HIS A 78 11.16 2.41 -10.69
N ARG A 79 11.90 2.94 -9.69
CA ARG A 79 12.85 2.16 -8.89
C ARG A 79 12.17 1.28 -7.84
N PHE A 80 10.96 1.66 -7.42
CA PHE A 80 10.15 0.89 -6.49
C PHE A 80 9.57 -0.38 -7.14
N LEU A 81 9.18 -0.34 -8.41
CA LEU A 81 8.50 -1.45 -9.08
C LEU A 81 9.25 -2.80 -9.08
N PRO A 82 10.57 -2.87 -9.37
CA PRO A 82 11.31 -4.12 -9.22
C PRO A 82 11.30 -4.68 -7.79
N VAL A 83 11.37 -3.79 -6.77
CA VAL A 83 11.30 -4.18 -5.35
C VAL A 83 9.88 -4.66 -5.00
N ASN A 84 8.85 -4.03 -5.58
CA ASN A 84 7.46 -4.47 -5.45
C ASN A 84 7.27 -5.91 -5.96
N ARG A 85 7.85 -6.25 -7.13
CA ARG A 85 7.84 -7.62 -7.64
C ARG A 85 8.51 -8.59 -6.67
N GLN A 86 9.70 -8.24 -6.14
CA GLN A 86 10.41 -9.08 -5.17
C GLN A 86 9.56 -9.35 -3.92
N LEU A 87 8.88 -8.34 -3.38
CA LEU A 87 8.03 -8.56 -2.21
C LEU A 87 6.80 -9.42 -2.54
N ARG A 88 6.17 -9.22 -3.70
CA ARG A 88 5.05 -10.06 -4.13
C ARG A 88 5.44 -11.53 -4.25
N ASP A 89 6.59 -11.80 -4.86
CA ASP A 89 7.14 -13.15 -4.98
C ASP A 89 7.48 -13.73 -3.60
N LEU A 90 8.02 -12.91 -2.69
CA LEU A 90 8.33 -13.30 -1.32
C LEU A 90 7.05 -13.61 -0.50
N CYS A 91 6.01 -12.79 -0.63
CA CYS A 91 4.70 -13.03 -0.01
C CYS A 91 4.07 -14.33 -0.53
N THR A 92 4.24 -14.63 -1.82
CA THR A 92 3.81 -15.89 -2.41
C THR A 92 4.57 -17.07 -1.81
N ALA A 93 5.91 -16.96 -1.67
CA ALA A 93 6.74 -17.98 -1.04
C ALA A 93 6.44 -18.19 0.45
N TRP A 94 6.02 -17.13 1.15
CA TRP A 94 5.61 -17.20 2.55
C TRP A 94 4.29 -17.96 2.73
N GLN A 95 3.36 -17.81 1.78
CA GLN A 95 2.04 -18.47 1.81
C GLN A 95 2.06 -19.88 1.23
N CYS A 96 2.86 -20.11 0.18
CA CYS A 96 2.89 -21.35 -0.59
C CYS A 96 4.32 -21.84 -0.78
N ARG A 97 4.53 -23.14 -0.60
CA ARG A 97 5.80 -23.82 -0.88
C ARG A 97 6.01 -23.99 -2.39
N PRO A 98 7.25 -24.25 -2.85
CA PRO A 98 7.54 -24.44 -4.28
C PRO A 98 6.76 -25.59 -4.96
N ASP A 99 6.28 -26.56 -4.18
CA ASP A 99 5.42 -27.65 -4.66
C ASP A 99 3.92 -27.28 -4.74
N GLY A 100 3.56 -26.04 -4.40
CA GLY A 100 2.20 -25.52 -4.42
C GLY A 100 1.38 -25.81 -3.17
N SER A 101 1.94 -26.51 -2.18
CA SER A 101 1.29 -26.69 -0.88
C SER A 101 1.29 -25.40 -0.06
N VAL A 102 0.36 -25.28 0.88
CA VAL A 102 0.36 -24.16 1.84
C VAL A 102 1.57 -24.29 2.76
N ASN A 103 2.28 -23.19 2.98
CA ASN A 103 3.32 -23.15 4.01
C ASN A 103 2.66 -23.23 5.40
N ASP A 104 2.87 -24.35 6.10
CA ASP A 104 2.33 -24.55 7.46
C ASP A 104 3.26 -24.01 8.57
N HIS A 105 4.38 -23.38 8.20
CA HIS A 105 5.37 -22.79 9.09
C HIS A 105 6.02 -23.80 10.07
N SER A 106 6.05 -25.10 9.71
CA SER A 106 6.71 -26.14 10.51
C SER A 106 8.23 -26.22 10.32
N ASP A 107 8.73 -25.69 9.19
CA ASP A 107 10.15 -25.62 8.85
C ASP A 107 10.68 -24.22 9.10
N ALA A 108 11.28 -24.04 10.29
CA ALA A 108 11.85 -22.78 10.73
C ALA A 108 13.05 -22.30 9.89
N GLY A 109 13.74 -23.21 9.20
CA GLY A 109 14.87 -22.84 8.33
C GLY A 109 14.38 -22.11 7.09
N TYR A 110 13.35 -22.64 6.45
CA TYR A 110 12.70 -21.98 5.32
C TYR A 110 12.10 -20.63 5.68
N ASP A 111 11.40 -20.54 6.82
CA ASP A 111 10.81 -19.27 7.26
C ASP A 111 11.90 -18.23 7.58
N ALA A 112 13.03 -18.64 8.15
CA ALA A 112 14.19 -17.77 8.36
C ALA A 112 14.80 -17.27 7.04
N GLU A 113 14.95 -18.13 6.02
CA GLU A 113 15.42 -17.71 4.69
C GLU A 113 14.49 -16.67 4.03
N ILE A 114 13.17 -16.82 4.20
CA ILE A 114 12.21 -15.82 3.72
C ILE A 114 12.35 -14.51 4.52
N ARG A 115 12.53 -14.60 5.83
CA ARG A 115 12.73 -13.43 6.71
C ARG A 115 13.99 -12.65 6.34
N ASP A 116 15.10 -13.32 6.05
CA ASP A 116 16.35 -12.67 5.61
C ASP A 116 16.14 -11.92 4.28
N ARG A 117 15.42 -12.52 3.33
CA ARG A 117 15.06 -11.85 2.07
C ARG A 117 14.12 -10.66 2.27
N LEU A 118 13.31 -10.66 3.33
CA LEU A 118 12.47 -9.51 3.68
C LEU A 118 13.33 -8.35 4.20
N ASP A 119 14.41 -8.63 4.95
CA ASP A 119 15.36 -7.58 5.37
C ASP A 119 16.01 -6.91 4.16
N ASP A 120 16.48 -7.69 3.18
CA ASP A 120 17.07 -7.15 1.95
C ASP A 120 16.09 -6.21 1.22
N ILE A 121 14.80 -6.56 1.21
CA ILE A 121 13.73 -5.74 0.62
C ILE A 121 13.49 -4.47 1.45
N ASP A 122 13.42 -4.57 2.78
CA ASP A 122 13.22 -3.41 3.66
C ASP A 122 14.35 -2.40 3.52
N GLU A 123 15.60 -2.89 3.51
CA GLU A 123 16.79 -2.08 3.29
C GLU A 123 16.77 -1.40 1.92
N SER A 124 16.34 -2.12 0.88
CA SER A 124 16.23 -1.60 -0.49
C SER A 124 15.16 -0.52 -0.63
N VAL A 125 14.01 -0.67 0.03
CA VAL A 125 12.90 0.31 -0.05
C VAL A 125 13.13 1.52 0.84
N ALA A 126 13.89 1.40 1.93
CA ALA A 126 14.17 2.46 2.89
C ALA A 126 14.58 3.82 2.26
N PRO A 127 15.59 3.88 1.38
CA PRO A 127 15.97 5.14 0.73
C PRO A 127 14.91 5.65 -0.26
N LEU A 128 14.05 4.77 -0.81
CA LEU A 128 12.95 5.18 -1.68
C LEU A 128 11.83 5.84 -0.87
N LEU A 129 11.44 5.27 0.27
CA LEU A 129 10.46 5.86 1.19
C LEU A 129 10.90 7.24 1.67
N LYS A 130 12.20 7.40 1.99
CA LYS A 130 12.75 8.71 2.36
C LYS A 130 12.56 9.73 1.23
N ARG A 131 12.88 9.37 -0.01
CA ARG A 131 12.69 10.26 -1.18
C ARG A 131 11.23 10.60 -1.41
N PHE A 132 10.32 9.62 -1.30
CA PHE A 132 8.89 9.89 -1.40
C PHE A 132 8.42 10.86 -0.31
N ALA A 133 8.90 10.72 0.93
CA ALA A 133 8.54 11.59 2.04
C ALA A 133 9.08 13.03 1.90
N GLU A 134 10.22 13.23 1.21
CA GLU A 134 10.74 14.57 0.90
C GLU A 134 9.79 15.36 -0.03
N ASP A 135 9.13 14.68 -0.96
CA ASP A 135 8.19 15.30 -1.91
C ASP A 135 6.71 15.21 -1.46
N ILE A 136 6.37 14.21 -0.67
CA ILE A 136 5.01 13.88 -0.20
C ILE A 136 5.07 13.59 1.30
N PRO A 137 5.02 14.61 2.19
CA PRO A 137 5.31 14.45 3.61
C PRO A 137 4.52 13.35 4.32
N ARG A 138 3.24 13.14 3.97
CA ARG A 138 2.40 12.06 4.54
C ARG A 138 2.94 10.65 4.31
N MET A 139 3.79 10.44 3.30
CA MET A 139 4.41 9.15 3.02
C MET A 139 5.40 8.71 4.12
N SER A 140 5.84 9.62 5.00
CA SER A 140 6.75 9.27 6.10
C SER A 140 6.18 8.21 7.04
N ALA A 141 4.84 8.17 7.20
CA ALA A 141 4.15 7.22 8.07
C ALA A 141 4.32 5.75 7.64
N TYR A 142 4.59 5.49 6.35
CA TYR A 142 4.77 4.11 5.87
C TYR A 142 6.02 3.45 6.43
N ARG A 143 7.11 4.22 6.61
CA ARG A 143 8.35 3.66 7.20
C ARG A 143 8.11 3.19 8.64
N GLU A 144 7.39 3.98 9.42
CA GLU A 144 7.06 3.65 10.81
C GLU A 144 6.17 2.40 10.87
N ARG A 145 5.15 2.31 10.01
CA ARG A 145 4.23 1.16 9.94
C ARG A 145 4.94 -0.13 9.52
N LEU A 146 5.81 -0.08 8.51
CA LEU A 146 6.62 -1.23 8.10
C LEU A 146 7.57 -1.68 9.22
N THR A 147 8.23 -0.73 9.88
CA THR A 147 9.11 -1.02 11.03
C THR A 147 8.35 -1.68 12.18
N SER A 148 7.14 -1.20 12.47
CA SER A 148 6.26 -1.82 13.48
C SER A 148 5.85 -3.24 13.10
N ALA A 149 5.56 -3.50 11.82
CA ALA A 149 5.21 -4.83 11.35
C ALA A 149 6.40 -5.81 11.50
N LEU A 150 7.61 -5.38 11.15
CA LEU A 150 8.83 -6.18 11.36
C LEU A 150 9.07 -6.48 12.84
N ALA A 151 8.90 -5.49 13.72
CA ALA A 151 9.08 -5.71 15.16
C ALA A 151 8.12 -6.77 15.72
N ASN A 152 6.85 -6.77 15.31
CA ASN A 152 5.89 -7.78 15.75
C ASN A 152 6.16 -9.16 15.12
N LEU A 153 6.66 -9.19 13.88
CA LEU A 153 7.09 -10.43 13.24
C LEU A 153 8.28 -11.05 13.99
N ASP A 154 9.24 -10.23 14.42
CA ASP A 154 10.41 -10.66 15.19
C ASP A 154 10.05 -11.11 16.62
N GLU A 155 8.89 -10.68 17.15
CA GLU A 155 8.28 -11.21 18.39
C GLU A 155 7.64 -12.60 18.20
N GLY A 156 7.62 -13.13 16.97
CA GLY A 156 7.18 -14.49 16.65
C GLY A 156 5.73 -14.61 16.16
N ASP A 157 5.05 -13.50 15.89
CA ASP A 157 3.70 -13.52 15.30
C ASP A 157 3.76 -13.46 13.77
N ASN A 158 3.76 -14.63 13.14
CA ASN A 158 3.79 -14.83 11.69
C ASN A 158 2.65 -14.11 10.94
N ALA A 159 1.55 -13.74 11.61
CA ALA A 159 0.49 -12.97 10.98
C ALA A 159 0.99 -11.61 10.49
N TRP A 160 2.00 -11.02 11.12
CA TRP A 160 2.56 -9.72 10.75
C TRP A 160 3.36 -9.71 9.46
N PHE A 161 3.62 -10.86 8.85
CA PHE A 161 4.20 -10.92 7.51
C PHE A 161 3.15 -10.54 6.44
N ALA A 162 2.04 -11.28 6.37
CA ALA A 162 1.11 -11.25 5.24
C ALA A 162 -0.38 -11.14 5.58
N SER A 163 -0.78 -11.09 6.85
CA SER A 163 -2.20 -11.08 7.22
C SER A 163 -2.92 -9.84 6.68
N PRO A 164 -4.05 -9.99 5.97
CA PRO A 164 -4.84 -8.86 5.45
C PRO A 164 -5.69 -8.18 6.54
N LEU A 165 -5.74 -8.75 7.74
CA LEU A 165 -6.63 -8.29 8.83
C LEU A 165 -5.95 -7.28 9.75
N ILE A 166 -4.63 -7.15 9.66
CA ILE A 166 -3.81 -6.23 10.46
C ILE A 166 -2.89 -5.46 9.52
N ASP A 167 -2.23 -4.44 10.06
CA ASP A 167 -1.15 -3.72 9.36
C ASP A 167 0.14 -4.57 9.32
N SER A 168 0.03 -5.80 8.77
CA SER A 168 1.17 -6.65 8.43
C SER A 168 2.05 -5.97 7.39
N TYR A 169 3.29 -6.44 7.22
CA TYR A 169 4.24 -5.86 6.27
C TYR A 169 3.65 -5.79 4.87
N HIS A 170 3.09 -6.90 4.37
CA HIS A 170 2.39 -6.95 3.09
C HIS A 170 1.21 -5.96 3.01
N THR A 171 0.37 -5.89 4.04
CA THR A 171 -0.81 -5.01 4.03
C THR A 171 -0.40 -3.53 4.01
N VAL A 172 0.61 -3.14 4.80
CA VAL A 172 1.16 -1.78 4.77
C VAL A 172 1.78 -1.48 3.40
N TRP A 173 2.47 -2.44 2.80
CA TRP A 173 3.03 -2.31 1.46
C TRP A 173 1.97 -2.10 0.38
N MET A 174 0.87 -2.85 0.42
CA MET A 174 -0.25 -2.68 -0.51
C MET A 174 -0.88 -1.28 -0.39
N HIS A 175 -1.00 -0.76 0.83
CA HIS A 175 -1.46 0.61 1.05
C HIS A 175 -0.49 1.65 0.46
N LEU A 176 0.82 1.47 0.69
CA LEU A 176 1.86 2.33 0.10
C LEU A 176 1.75 2.35 -1.43
N HIS A 177 1.71 1.18 -2.08
CA HIS A 177 1.62 1.07 -3.52
C HIS A 177 0.35 1.72 -4.07
N GLN A 178 -0.81 1.45 -3.45
CA GLN A 178 -2.09 2.08 -3.84
C GLN A 178 -2.03 3.60 -3.74
N GLU A 179 -1.43 4.13 -2.68
CA GLU A 179 -1.30 5.57 -2.49
C GLU A 179 -0.36 6.21 -3.53
N LEU A 180 0.76 5.54 -3.85
CA LEU A 180 1.68 5.98 -4.90
C LEU A 180 0.98 6.04 -6.27
N LEU A 181 0.18 5.03 -6.63
CA LEU A 181 -0.60 5.01 -7.87
C LEU A 181 -1.56 6.20 -7.96
N LEU A 182 -2.29 6.48 -6.87
CA LEU A 182 -3.18 7.65 -6.79
C LEU A 182 -2.39 8.95 -6.94
N THR A 183 -1.22 9.04 -6.31
CA THR A 183 -0.38 10.24 -6.35
C THR A 183 0.18 10.56 -7.73
N ILE A 184 0.53 9.55 -8.53
CA ILE A 184 1.03 9.78 -9.92
C ILE A 184 -0.09 9.72 -10.97
N GLY A 185 -1.32 9.37 -10.56
CA GLY A 185 -2.48 9.20 -11.45
C GLY A 185 -2.34 8.00 -12.39
N MET A 186 -1.70 6.92 -11.95
CA MET A 186 -1.44 5.73 -12.76
C MET A 186 -2.54 4.68 -12.54
N SER A 187 -2.98 4.04 -13.63
CA SER A 187 -3.91 2.92 -13.55
C SER A 187 -3.21 1.62 -13.17
N ARG A 188 -3.95 0.65 -12.61
CA ARG A 188 -3.39 -0.68 -12.30
C ARG A 188 -2.86 -1.41 -13.53
N ALA A 189 -3.50 -1.23 -14.69
CA ALA A 189 -3.05 -1.86 -15.93
C ALA A 189 -1.71 -1.27 -16.41
N ASP A 190 -1.53 0.05 -16.30
CA ASP A 190 -0.27 0.71 -16.67
C ASP A 190 0.86 0.36 -15.70
N ASP A 191 0.55 0.27 -14.40
CA ASP A 191 1.45 -0.19 -13.35
C ASP A 191 1.98 -1.60 -13.62
N GLU A 192 1.08 -2.55 -13.87
CA GLU A 192 1.43 -3.93 -14.19
C GLU A 192 2.30 -4.02 -15.45
N ALA A 193 1.94 -3.28 -16.50
CA ALA A 193 2.71 -3.26 -17.76
C ALA A 193 4.11 -2.66 -17.57
N LEU A 194 4.22 -1.57 -16.80
CA LEU A 194 5.50 -0.91 -16.51
C LEU A 194 6.40 -1.78 -15.62
N GLU A 195 5.84 -2.40 -14.58
CA GLU A 195 6.58 -3.31 -13.72
C GLU A 195 7.18 -4.46 -14.55
N GLU A 196 6.39 -5.07 -15.43
CA GLU A 196 6.86 -6.17 -16.28
C GLU A 196 7.97 -5.71 -17.25
N GLN A 197 7.85 -4.52 -17.82
CA GLN A 197 8.91 -3.94 -18.66
C GLN A 197 10.22 -3.73 -17.89
N LEU A 198 10.16 -3.22 -16.67
CA LEU A 198 11.34 -2.90 -15.86
C LEU A 198 12.03 -4.17 -15.32
N VAL A 199 11.25 -5.17 -14.93
CA VAL A 199 11.78 -6.46 -14.45
C VAL A 199 12.42 -7.24 -15.61
N SER A 200 11.78 -7.31 -16.78
CA SER A 200 12.34 -7.98 -17.95
C SER A 200 13.57 -7.28 -18.52
N GLY A 201 13.60 -5.94 -18.52
CA GLY A 201 14.74 -5.14 -18.98
C GLY A 201 15.96 -5.15 -18.04
N SER A 202 15.78 -5.52 -16.77
CA SER A 202 16.89 -5.66 -15.80
C SER A 202 17.61 -7.02 -15.88
N ASN A 203 17.02 -7.98 -16.61
CA ASN A 203 17.55 -9.34 -16.80
C ASN A 203 18.31 -9.53 -18.13
N GLY A 204 18.60 -8.45 -18.87
CA GLY A 204 19.38 -8.46 -20.12
C GLY A 204 20.62 -7.58 -20.04
#